data_AF-A0A7Y2FQS5-F1
#
_entry.id   AF-A0A7Y2FQS5-F1
#
_cell.length_a   1.000
_cell.length_b   1.000
_cell.length_c   1.000
_cell.angle_alpha   90.00
_cell.angle_beta   90.00
_cell.angle_gamma   90.00
#
_symmetry.space_group_name_H-M   'P 1'
#
loop_
_entity.id
_entity.type
_entity.pdbx_description
1 polymer ?
#
loop_
_entity_poly.entity_id
_entity_poly.type
_entity_poly.pdbx_seq_one_letter_code
_entity_poly.pdbx_strand_id
1 'polypeptide(L)'
;MAADETEAYAIATWVRFDEDVTDVLLRALSGAFALVAASDGQLSRSEVDGFIDMLRGKTDVFGGLDFEALENTFGDLADALIANPEDGRQRAFDCIARVAGDPVRSELVRSAAAIAVAADGRVRATEDTTLQEISAALGLPHAG
;
A
#
# COMPACT_ATOMS: atom_id res chain seq x y z
N MET A 1 12.07 4.33 18.22
CA MET A 1 10.79 4.85 18.77
C MET A 1 9.88 5.39 17.67
N ALA A 2 10.39 6.02 16.59
CA ALA A 2 9.53 6.60 15.55
C ALA A 2 8.73 5.60 14.66
N ALA A 3 9.20 4.36 14.45
CA ALA A 3 8.48 3.40 13.59
C ALA A 3 7.17 2.89 14.24
N ASP A 4 7.20 2.58 15.54
CA ASP A 4 6.02 2.19 16.32
C ASP A 4 4.93 3.26 16.33
N GLU A 5 5.29 4.54 16.44
CA GLU A 5 4.33 5.65 16.48
C GLU A 5 3.62 5.83 15.13
N THR A 6 4.34 5.68 14.02
CA THR A 6 3.79 5.76 12.66
C THR A 6 2.86 4.58 12.36
N GLU A 7 3.24 3.36 12.75
CA GLU A 7 2.39 2.18 12.59
C GLU A 7 1.11 2.31 13.42
N ALA A 8 1.22 2.70 14.69
CA ALA A 8 0.07 2.88 15.57
C ALA A 8 -0.91 3.95 15.05
N TYR A 9 -0.38 5.07 14.53
CA TYR A 9 -1.20 6.09 13.88
C TYR A 9 -1.92 5.54 12.65
N ALA A 10 -1.20 4.82 11.78
CA ALA A 10 -1.75 4.25 10.57
C ALA A 10 -2.86 3.21 10.87
N ILE A 11 -2.66 2.34 11.86
CA ILE A 11 -3.68 1.40 12.34
C ILE A 11 -4.90 2.18 12.87
N ALA A 12 -4.68 3.21 13.68
CA ALA A 12 -5.78 4.01 14.22
C ALA A 12 -6.59 4.73 13.13
N THR A 13 -5.95 5.17 12.04
CA THR A 13 -6.62 5.73 10.86
C THR A 13 -7.52 4.68 10.21
N TRP A 14 -7.00 3.46 9.99
CA TRP A 14 -7.76 2.36 9.41
C TRP A 14 -8.94 1.92 10.25
N VAL A 15 -8.75 1.77 11.56
CA VAL A 15 -9.82 1.38 12.50
C VAL A 15 -10.95 2.41 12.57
N ARG A 16 -10.64 3.69 12.33
CA ARG A 16 -11.63 4.78 12.32
C ARG A 16 -12.38 4.90 11.01
N PHE A 17 -11.93 4.23 9.96
CA PHE A 17 -12.58 4.25 8.67
C PHE A 17 -13.81 3.35 8.69
N ASP A 18 -14.98 3.96 8.51
CA ASP A 18 -16.29 3.31 8.56
C ASP A 18 -17.03 3.38 7.20
N GLU A 19 -16.39 3.94 6.17
CA GLU A 19 -17.00 4.02 4.84
C GLU A 19 -16.70 2.77 3.99
N ASP A 20 -17.46 2.60 2.91
CA ASP A 20 -17.26 1.51 1.96
C ASP A 20 -15.95 1.68 1.17
N VAL A 21 -15.17 0.60 1.08
CA VAL A 21 -13.99 0.59 0.22
C VAL A 21 -14.42 0.44 -1.23
N THR A 22 -14.58 1.58 -1.91
CA THR A 22 -14.85 1.60 -3.34
C THR A 22 -13.75 0.90 -4.14
N ASP A 23 -14.10 0.35 -5.29
CA ASP A 23 -13.16 -0.28 -6.24
C ASP A 23 -11.99 0.64 -6.65
N VAL A 24 -12.19 1.97 -6.71
CA VAL A 24 -11.10 2.93 -6.95
C VAL A 24 -10.11 2.98 -5.79
N LEU A 25 -10.61 3.00 -4.55
CA LEU A 25 -9.77 2.97 -3.35
C LEU A 25 -9.05 1.62 -3.24
N LEU A 26 -9.73 0.52 -3.50
CA LEU A 26 -9.13 -0.82 -3.52
C LEU A 26 -7.96 -0.90 -4.52
N ARG A 27 -8.12 -0.38 -5.74
CA ARG A 27 -7.01 -0.31 -6.71
C ARG A 27 -5.84 0.53 -6.25
N ALA A 28 -6.12 1.67 -5.62
CA ALA A 28 -5.07 2.52 -5.06
C ALA A 28 -4.29 1.80 -3.94
N LEU A 29 -4.98 1.06 -3.09
CA LEU A 29 -4.39 0.24 -2.03
C LEU A 29 -3.54 -0.89 -2.58
N SER A 30 -4.07 -1.67 -3.53
CA SER A 30 -3.31 -2.70 -4.23
C SER A 30 -2.07 -2.14 -4.92
N GLY A 31 -2.16 -0.95 -5.53
CA GLY A 31 -1.03 -0.23 -6.12
C GLY A 31 0.04 0.12 -5.10
N ALA A 32 -0.36 0.70 -3.97
CA ALA A 32 0.58 1.04 -2.90
C ALA A 32 1.28 -0.19 -2.33
N PHE A 33 0.54 -1.28 -2.09
CA PHE A 33 1.09 -2.55 -1.64
C PHE A 33 2.07 -3.16 -2.65
N ALA A 34 1.74 -3.12 -3.94
CA ALA A 34 2.60 -3.67 -4.99
C ALA A 34 3.93 -2.90 -5.09
N LEU A 35 3.90 -1.58 -4.93
CA LEU A 35 5.10 -0.74 -4.88
C LEU A 35 5.96 -1.04 -3.66
N VAL A 36 5.33 -1.19 -2.47
CA VAL A 36 6.04 -1.55 -1.23
C VAL A 36 6.68 -2.93 -1.37
N ALA A 37 5.95 -3.92 -1.85
CA ALA A 37 6.48 -5.26 -2.08
C ALA A 37 7.65 -5.26 -3.09
N ALA A 38 7.60 -4.39 -4.10
CA ALA A 38 8.66 -4.25 -5.10
C ALA A 38 9.79 -3.28 -4.68
N SER A 39 9.79 -2.78 -3.44
CA SER A 39 10.67 -1.68 -3.03
C SER A 39 12.16 -2.04 -3.08
N ASP A 40 12.55 -3.31 -2.92
CA ASP A 40 13.96 -3.76 -3.02
C ASP A 40 14.43 -3.87 -4.50
N GLY A 41 13.57 -3.54 -5.46
CA GLY A 41 13.89 -3.51 -6.89
C GLY A 41 13.66 -4.83 -7.61
N GLN A 42 13.26 -5.88 -6.91
CA GLN A 42 12.76 -7.12 -7.48
C GLN A 42 11.49 -7.53 -6.73
N LEU A 43 10.50 -7.99 -7.48
CA LEU A 43 9.32 -8.64 -6.94
C LEU A 43 9.28 -10.05 -7.50
N SER A 44 9.19 -11.04 -6.63
CA SER A 44 9.02 -12.44 -7.00
C SER A 44 7.64 -12.95 -6.60
N ARG A 45 7.15 -13.99 -7.27
CA ARG A 45 5.91 -14.69 -6.88
C ARG A 45 5.86 -15.07 -5.40
N SER A 46 6.98 -15.49 -4.82
CA SER A 46 7.06 -15.82 -3.39
C SER A 46 6.89 -14.61 -2.47
N GLU A 47 7.36 -13.43 -2.89
CA GLU A 47 7.17 -12.18 -2.14
C GLU A 47 5.72 -11.72 -2.22
N VAL A 48 5.09 -11.86 -3.39
CA VAL A 48 3.66 -11.61 -3.59
C VAL A 48 2.82 -12.48 -2.65
N ASP A 49 3.08 -13.78 -2.61
CA ASP A 49 2.35 -14.74 -1.75
C ASP A 49 2.55 -14.42 -0.25
N GLY A 50 3.80 -14.18 0.17
CA GLY A 50 4.10 -13.80 1.56
C GLY A 50 3.47 -12.47 1.96
N PHE A 51 3.38 -11.51 1.03
CA PHE A 51 2.73 -10.23 1.28
C PHE A 51 1.20 -10.39 1.45
N ILE A 52 0.57 -11.24 0.63
CA ILE A 52 -0.86 -11.57 0.78
C ILE A 52 -1.13 -12.26 2.12
N ASP A 53 -0.29 -13.22 2.51
CA ASP A 53 -0.42 -13.89 3.82
C ASP A 53 -0.30 -12.88 4.98
N MET A 54 0.66 -11.95 4.88
CA MET A 54 0.83 -10.86 5.85
C MET A 54 -0.40 -9.95 5.93
N LEU A 55 -1.00 -9.57 4.79
CA LEU A 55 -2.22 -8.76 4.75
C LEU A 55 -3.40 -9.51 5.38
N ARG A 56 -3.55 -10.81 5.10
CA ARG A 56 -4.57 -11.68 5.73
C ARG A 56 -4.37 -11.81 7.24
N GLY A 57 -3.13 -11.82 7.71
CA GLY A 57 -2.82 -11.74 9.15
C GLY A 57 -3.32 -10.45 9.81
N LYS A 58 -3.57 -9.39 9.03
CA LYS A 58 -4.06 -8.07 9.48
C LYS A 58 -5.52 -7.79 9.13
N THR A 59 -6.34 -8.81 8.87
CA THR A 59 -7.77 -8.63 8.59
C THR A 59 -8.53 -7.86 9.68
N ASP A 60 -8.09 -7.91 10.94
CA ASP A 60 -8.66 -7.11 12.04
C ASP A 60 -8.51 -5.59 11.81
N VAL A 61 -7.40 -5.16 11.20
CA VAL A 61 -7.14 -3.75 10.85
C VAL A 61 -7.87 -3.35 9.57
N PHE A 62 -7.93 -4.27 8.61
CA PHE A 62 -8.51 -4.06 7.28
C PHE A 62 -9.95 -4.59 7.16
N GLY A 63 -10.72 -4.56 8.24
CA GLY A 63 -12.02 -5.26 8.35
C GLY A 63 -13.12 -4.86 7.36
N GLY A 64 -12.93 -3.80 6.57
CA GLY A 64 -13.82 -3.37 5.48
C GLY A 64 -13.33 -3.67 4.06
N LEU A 65 -12.18 -4.31 3.91
CA LEU A 65 -11.63 -4.66 2.60
C LEU A 65 -12.20 -5.98 2.08
N ASP A 66 -12.63 -5.96 0.81
CA ASP A 66 -12.86 -7.19 0.06
C ASP A 66 -11.50 -7.80 -0.31
N PHE A 67 -11.02 -8.72 0.53
CA PHE A 67 -9.71 -9.34 0.36
C PHE A 67 -9.58 -10.12 -0.93
N GLU A 68 -10.66 -10.73 -1.44
CA GLU A 68 -10.63 -11.45 -2.71
C GLU A 68 -10.37 -10.49 -3.88
N ALA A 69 -11.08 -9.36 -3.93
CA ALA A 69 -10.85 -8.32 -4.92
C ALA A 69 -9.46 -7.66 -4.77
N LEU A 70 -9.02 -7.45 -3.52
CA LEU A 70 -7.69 -6.91 -3.21
C LEU A 70 -6.58 -7.83 -3.72
N GLU A 71 -6.68 -9.13 -3.43
CA GLU A 71 -5.73 -10.17 -3.87
C GLU A 71 -5.66 -10.26 -5.39
N ASN A 72 -6.80 -10.23 -6.07
CA ASN A 72 -6.86 -10.26 -7.53
C ASN A 72 -6.19 -9.02 -8.14
N THR A 73 -6.55 -7.84 -7.64
CA THR A 73 -6.03 -6.55 -8.14
C THR A 73 -4.53 -6.41 -7.85
N PHE A 74 -4.10 -6.79 -6.64
CA PHE A 74 -2.69 -6.80 -6.26
C PHE A 74 -1.91 -7.80 -7.11
N GLY A 75 -2.46 -9.00 -7.34
CA GLY A 75 -1.87 -10.01 -8.19
C GLY A 75 -1.65 -9.55 -9.63
N ASP A 76 -2.62 -8.84 -10.23
CA ASP A 76 -2.48 -8.24 -11.57
C ASP A 76 -1.36 -7.20 -11.62
N LEU A 77 -1.31 -6.29 -10.65
CA LEU A 77 -0.27 -5.26 -10.56
C LEU A 77 1.11 -5.87 -10.30
N ALA A 78 1.17 -6.91 -9.46
CA ALA A 78 2.39 -7.65 -9.19
C ALA A 78 2.89 -8.41 -10.43
N ASP A 79 2.00 -9.04 -11.20
CA ASP A 79 2.37 -9.71 -12.46
C ASP A 79 2.91 -8.69 -13.47
N ALA A 80 2.29 -7.51 -13.57
CA ALA A 80 2.78 -6.40 -14.38
C ALA A 80 4.18 -5.94 -13.93
N LEU A 81 4.43 -5.82 -12.63
CA LEU A 81 5.74 -5.47 -12.06
C LEU A 81 6.80 -6.55 -12.34
N ILE A 82 6.44 -7.83 -12.24
CA ILE A 82 7.32 -8.97 -12.52
C ILE A 82 7.68 -8.99 -14.01
N ALA A 83 6.70 -8.76 -14.89
CA ALA A 83 6.90 -8.79 -16.34
C ALA A 83 7.68 -7.57 -16.85
N ASN A 84 7.30 -6.36 -16.40
CA ASN A 84 7.89 -5.09 -16.78
C ASN A 84 7.85 -4.11 -15.59
N PRO A 85 8.91 -3.99 -14.79
CA PRO A 85 8.88 -3.21 -13.55
C PRO A 85 8.56 -1.74 -13.77
N GLU A 86 9.00 -1.14 -14.88
CA GLU A 86 8.69 0.26 -15.21
C GLU A 86 7.19 0.47 -15.49
N ASP A 87 6.57 -0.40 -16.31
CA ASP A 87 5.14 -0.34 -16.63
C ASP A 87 4.28 -0.65 -15.40
N GLY A 88 4.65 -1.69 -14.65
CA GLY A 88 3.94 -2.07 -13.42
C GLY A 88 3.95 -0.95 -12.38
N ARG A 89 5.10 -0.28 -12.16
CA ARG A 89 5.18 0.88 -11.26
C ARG A 89 4.29 2.02 -11.75
N GLN A 90 4.31 2.32 -13.04
CA GLN A 90 3.48 3.38 -13.61
C GLN A 90 1.98 3.10 -13.42
N ARG A 91 1.52 1.85 -13.63
CA ARG A 91 0.13 1.44 -13.38
C ARG A 91 -0.27 1.57 -11.91
N ALA A 92 0.62 1.16 -11.00
CA ALA A 92 0.38 1.30 -9.57
C ALA A 92 0.23 2.77 -9.16
N PHE A 93 1.13 3.64 -9.64
CA PHE A 93 1.03 5.09 -9.39
C PHE A 93 -0.20 5.73 -10.03
N ASP A 94 -0.63 5.30 -11.22
CA ASP A 94 -1.88 5.76 -11.83
C ASP A 94 -3.08 5.44 -10.93
N CYS A 95 -3.14 4.22 -10.39
CA CYS A 95 -4.20 3.83 -9.45
C CYS A 95 -4.21 4.71 -8.20
N ILE A 96 -3.03 5.00 -7.62
CA ILE A 96 -2.88 5.87 -6.45
C ILE A 96 -3.30 7.31 -6.75
N ALA A 97 -2.89 7.86 -7.90
CA ALA A 97 -3.20 9.23 -8.29
C ALA A 97 -4.71 9.49 -8.41
N ARG A 98 -5.51 8.45 -8.68
CA ARG A 98 -6.98 8.55 -8.78
C ARG A 98 -7.66 8.90 -7.46
N VAL A 99 -7.00 8.69 -6.32
CA VAL A 99 -7.53 9.08 -5.00
C VAL A 99 -6.88 10.34 -4.41
N ALA A 100 -5.85 10.89 -5.05
CA ALA A 100 -5.10 12.06 -4.56
C ALA A 100 -5.98 13.28 -4.22
N GLY A 101 -7.10 13.45 -4.93
CA GLY A 101 -8.05 14.56 -4.70
C GLY A 101 -8.95 14.40 -3.47
N ASP A 102 -8.91 13.26 -2.79
CA ASP A 102 -9.71 12.98 -1.60
C ASP A 102 -8.80 12.78 -0.38
N PRO A 103 -8.79 13.70 0.60
CA PRO A 103 -7.83 13.65 1.69
C PRO A 103 -8.01 12.43 2.60
N VAL A 104 -9.25 11.92 2.74
CA VAL A 104 -9.53 10.74 3.56
C VAL A 104 -8.95 9.50 2.88
N ARG A 105 -9.23 9.32 1.59
CA ARG A 105 -8.72 8.18 0.81
C ARG A 105 -7.21 8.23 0.62
N SER A 106 -6.65 9.41 0.39
CA SER A 106 -5.20 9.60 0.33
C SER A 106 -4.52 9.19 1.64
N GLU A 107 -5.06 9.63 2.78
CA GLU A 107 -4.54 9.24 4.09
C GLU A 107 -4.66 7.74 4.35
N LEU A 108 -5.74 7.08 3.88
CA LEU A 108 -5.90 5.62 3.99
C LEU A 108 -4.86 4.86 3.18
N VAL A 109 -4.62 5.29 1.93
CA VAL A 109 -3.60 4.66 1.08
C VAL A 109 -2.21 4.82 1.69
N ARG A 110 -1.88 6.01 2.19
CA ARG A 110 -0.61 6.24 2.90
C ARG A 110 -0.50 5.37 4.16
N SER A 111 -1.56 5.32 4.96
CA SER A 111 -1.59 4.53 6.20
C SER A 111 -1.46 3.04 5.91
N ALA A 112 -2.11 2.53 4.85
CA ALA A 112 -1.97 1.14 4.43
C ALA A 112 -0.53 0.79 4.05
N ALA A 113 0.09 1.65 3.24
CA ALA A 113 1.49 1.49 2.85
C ALA A 113 2.41 1.51 4.08
N ALA A 114 2.18 2.40 5.04
CA ALA A 114 2.95 2.48 6.27
C ALA A 114 2.83 1.20 7.13
N ILE A 115 1.63 0.65 7.27
CA ILE A 115 1.39 -0.63 7.96
C ILE A 115 2.15 -1.77 7.26
N ALA A 116 2.12 -1.80 5.94
CA ALA A 116 2.81 -2.83 5.16
C ALA A 116 4.33 -2.76 5.33
N VAL A 117 4.92 -1.57 5.27
CA VAL A 117 6.37 -1.34 5.51
C VAL A 117 6.76 -1.73 6.93
N ALA A 118 5.93 -1.41 7.92
CA ALA A 118 6.24 -1.74 9.31
C ALA A 118 6.14 -3.26 9.60
N ALA A 119 5.32 -3.99 8.85
CA ALA A 119 5.04 -5.40 9.06
C ALA A 119 6.26 -6.35 8.94
N ASP A 120 7.26 -6.01 8.13
CA ASP A 120 8.50 -6.82 8.00
C ASP A 120 9.45 -6.62 9.21
N GLY A 121 9.14 -5.67 10.11
CA GLY A 121 9.91 -5.39 11.33
C GLY A 121 11.28 -4.77 11.06
N ARG A 122 11.60 -4.42 9.80
CA ARG A 122 12.83 -3.76 9.38
C ARG A 122 12.55 -2.75 8.27
N VAL A 123 12.15 -1.54 8.65
CA VAL A 123 12.12 -0.42 7.70
C VAL A 123 13.53 -0.17 7.15
N ARG A 124 13.76 -0.53 5.89
CA ARG A 124 14.96 -0.22 5.13
C ARG A 124 14.82 1.16 4.49
N ALA A 125 15.96 1.79 4.18
CA ALA A 125 15.98 3.11 3.53
C ALA A 125 15.19 3.14 2.20
N THR A 126 15.10 2.00 1.51
CA THR A 126 14.34 1.86 0.27
C THR A 126 12.83 1.94 0.50
N GLU A 127 12.32 1.42 1.61
CA GLU A 127 10.89 1.44 1.94
C GLU A 127 10.41 2.84 2.32
N ASP A 128 11.27 3.61 3.00
CA ASP A 128 11.02 5.03 3.28
C ASP A 128 10.93 5.85 1.98
N THR A 129 11.81 5.57 1.01
CA THR A 129 11.77 6.19 -0.32
C THR A 129 10.45 5.88 -1.02
N THR A 130 10.00 4.62 -1.01
CA THR A 130 8.72 4.21 -1.61
C THR A 130 7.53 4.91 -0.96
N LEU A 131 7.51 5.05 0.37
CA LEU A 131 6.46 5.81 1.08
C LEU A 131 6.44 7.29 0.69
N GLN A 132 7.60 7.90 0.45
CA GLN A 132 7.70 9.28 -0.04
C GLN A 132 7.14 9.39 -1.47
N GLU A 133 7.46 8.45 -2.36
CA GLU A 133 6.93 8.43 -3.73
C GLU A 133 5.39 8.27 -3.75
N ILE A 134 4.85 7.37 -2.92
CA ILE A 134 3.40 7.19 -2.77
C ILE A 134 2.74 8.47 -2.24
N SER A 135 3.34 9.11 -1.23
CA SER A 135 2.82 10.36 -0.66
C SER A 135 2.83 11.50 -1.69
N ALA A 136 3.87 11.58 -2.51
CA ALA A 136 3.95 12.54 -3.61
C ALA A 136 2.86 12.29 -4.67
N ALA A 137 2.61 11.03 -5.04
CA ALA A 137 1.54 10.67 -5.98
C ALA A 137 0.13 11.01 -5.46
N LEU A 138 -0.05 10.98 -4.13
CA LEU A 138 -1.28 11.38 -3.45
C LEU A 138 -1.42 12.90 -3.27
N GLY A 139 -0.40 13.68 -3.63
CA GLY A 139 -0.38 15.14 -3.40
C GLY A 139 -0.30 15.52 -1.92
N LEU A 140 0.13 14.60 -1.04
CA LEU A 140 0.28 14.86 0.39
C LEU A 140 1.60 15.60 0.65
N PRO A 141 1.63 16.56 1.59
CA PRO A 141 2.87 17.21 1.98
C PRO A 141 3.83 16.18 2.58
N HIS A 142 5.09 16.22 2.16
CA HIS A 142 6.17 15.48 2.80
C HIS A 142 6.21 15.91 4.28
N ALA A 143 6.04 14.95 5.20
CA ALA A 143 6.31 15.20 6.61
C ALA A 143 7.83 15.39 6.74
N GLY A 144 8.27 16.65 6.68
CA GLY A 144 9.65 17.06 6.93
C GLY A 144 9.97 17.19 8.41
#